data_AF-A0A8T0G389-F1
#
_entry.id   AF-A0A8T0G389-F1
#
_cell.length_a   1.000
_cell.length_b   1.000
_cell.length_c   1.000
_cell.angle_alpha   90.00
_cell.angle_beta   90.00
_cell.angle_gamma   90.00
#
_symmetry.space_group_name_H-M   'P 1'
#
loop_
_entity.id
_entity.type
_entity.pdbx_description
1 polymer ?
#
loop_
_entity_poly.entity_id
_entity_poly.type
_entity_poly.pdbx_seq_one_letter_code
_entity_poly.pdbx_strand_id
1 'polypeptide(L)'
;MVFSDSAFFFDHTITKKLIKFYKKNKPLKCELSSYGDFLQPLGLSASPSYIVDKVTSETLASMRSALYRDLHGTNLSILVLKNSNFHHLGTMDEYIDSLCGKNKFGEAFPLSRSSFISYSVPKIAPLYIEGTIVNSIIHPLSVVPESSILEYCDINVAINVGRNCIISNIQIDGFAIQRLPFGIPDNTLVHTAILKDGFVTIAFNIRENIKKEHKQKHALETMFFGKKMKVFLMHDDLVFDADCDPVSLWDAKLFPVCSSAEESLKKTLEFILCVNECSSSDLNYTLHRGKVKWISMRDILMQKDTEAMINYQKQLYEKIKHQKEYRS
;
A
#
# COMPACT_ATOMS: atom_id res chain seq x y z
N MET A 1 -25.01 -20.19 -9.04
CA MET A 1 -24.52 -20.11 -7.66
C MET A 1 -23.04 -19.79 -7.74
N VAL A 2 -22.59 -18.66 -7.18
CA VAL A 2 -21.18 -18.25 -7.18
C VAL A 2 -20.60 -18.67 -5.84
N PHE A 3 -19.67 -19.62 -5.85
CA PHE A 3 -18.91 -20.01 -4.66
C PHE A 3 -17.60 -19.21 -4.69
N SER A 4 -17.42 -18.32 -3.72
CA SER A 4 -16.16 -17.57 -3.59
C SER A 4 -15.09 -18.45 -2.96
N ASP A 5 -13.86 -18.29 -3.44
CA ASP A 5 -12.64 -18.96 -3.03
C ASP A 5 -11.89 -18.10 -2.00
N SER A 6 -12.31 -18.18 -0.73
CA SER A 6 -11.52 -17.56 0.36
C SER A 6 -10.19 -18.28 0.62
N ALA A 7 -10.11 -19.57 0.27
CA ALA A 7 -8.91 -20.40 0.35
C ALA A 7 -9.07 -21.65 -0.53
N PHE A 8 -7.95 -22.18 -1.00
CA PHE A 8 -7.90 -23.50 -1.64
C PHE A 8 -6.67 -24.27 -1.17
N PHE A 9 -6.76 -25.60 -1.23
CA PHE A 9 -5.68 -26.50 -0.83
C PHE A 9 -5.47 -27.55 -1.90
N PHE A 10 -4.20 -27.90 -2.13
CA PHE A 10 -3.84 -29.02 -2.98
C PHE A 10 -3.46 -30.21 -2.12
N ASP A 11 -3.97 -31.38 -2.49
CA ASP A 11 -3.51 -32.62 -1.89
C ASP A 11 -2.07 -32.94 -2.33
N HIS A 12 -1.52 -34.02 -1.77
CA HIS A 12 -0.19 -34.48 -2.13
C HIS A 12 -0.07 -34.89 -3.61
N THR A 13 -1.15 -35.37 -4.24
CA THR A 13 -1.16 -35.79 -5.65
C THR A 13 -0.93 -34.58 -6.56
N ILE A 14 -1.64 -33.49 -6.32
CA ILE A 14 -1.49 -32.25 -7.09
C ILE A 14 -0.17 -31.56 -6.75
N THR A 15 0.24 -31.56 -5.48
CA THR A 15 1.56 -31.07 -5.07
C THR A 15 2.69 -31.74 -5.87
N LYS A 16 2.64 -33.06 -6.09
CA LYS A 16 3.61 -33.76 -6.95
C LYS A 16 3.61 -33.27 -8.40
N LYS A 17 2.42 -33.02 -8.98
CA LYS A 17 2.31 -32.44 -10.34
C LYS A 17 2.95 -31.06 -10.39
N LEU A 18 2.68 -30.20 -9.41
CA LEU A 18 3.24 -28.85 -9.34
C LEU A 18 4.77 -28.86 -9.16
N ILE A 19 5.32 -29.77 -8.34
CA ILE A 19 6.77 -29.95 -8.21
C ILE A 19 7.38 -30.39 -9.55
N LYS A 20 6.73 -31.32 -10.27
CA LYS A 20 7.19 -31.77 -11.60
C LYS A 20 7.14 -30.62 -12.61
N PHE A 21 6.06 -29.85 -12.62
CA PHE A 21 5.91 -28.66 -13.43
C PHE A 21 7.04 -27.66 -13.16
N TYR A 22 7.31 -27.34 -11.89
CA TYR A 22 8.39 -26.44 -11.51
C TYR A 22 9.76 -26.96 -11.98
N LYS A 23 10.06 -28.25 -11.75
CA LYS A 23 11.32 -28.86 -12.21
C LYS A 23 11.53 -28.78 -13.72
N LYS A 24 10.44 -28.86 -14.50
CA LYS A 24 10.48 -28.77 -15.97
C LYS A 24 10.65 -27.34 -16.48
N ASN A 25 10.11 -26.36 -15.76
CA ASN A 25 10.01 -24.98 -16.23
C ASN A 25 10.93 -23.99 -15.46
N LYS A 26 11.81 -24.48 -14.59
CA LYS A 26 12.78 -23.62 -13.90
C LYS A 26 13.90 -23.14 -14.86
N PRO A 27 14.40 -21.89 -14.73
CA PRO A 27 13.88 -20.85 -13.84
C PRO A 27 12.53 -20.31 -14.35
N LEU A 28 11.61 -20.01 -13.43
CA LEU A 28 10.34 -19.38 -13.78
C LEU A 28 10.63 -17.98 -14.34
N LYS A 29 10.03 -17.66 -15.49
CA LYS A 29 10.28 -16.40 -16.23
C LYS A 29 9.16 -15.37 -16.09
N CYS A 30 8.08 -15.73 -15.41
CA CYS A 30 6.95 -14.84 -15.14
C CYS A 30 6.33 -15.20 -13.78
N GLU A 31 5.64 -14.23 -13.19
CA GLU A 31 4.79 -14.46 -12.02
C GLU A 31 3.53 -15.24 -12.42
N LEU A 32 3.07 -16.11 -11.54
CA LEU A 32 1.85 -16.91 -11.72
C LEU A 32 0.89 -16.62 -10.55
N SER A 33 -0.37 -16.37 -10.87
CA SER A 33 -1.44 -16.11 -9.91
C SER A 33 -1.98 -17.42 -9.33
N SER A 34 -1.99 -17.54 -8.00
CA SER A 34 -2.61 -18.64 -7.26
C SER A 34 -4.02 -18.97 -7.76
N TYR A 35 -4.89 -17.96 -7.86
CA TYR A 35 -6.27 -18.13 -8.31
C TYR A 35 -6.41 -18.12 -9.83
N GLY A 36 -5.71 -17.19 -10.49
CA GLY A 36 -5.83 -17.00 -11.93
C GLY A 36 -5.24 -18.12 -12.78
N ASP A 37 -4.21 -18.82 -12.29
CA ASP A 37 -3.43 -19.75 -13.12
C ASP A 37 -3.51 -21.20 -12.63
N PHE A 38 -3.71 -21.45 -11.32
CA PHE A 38 -3.79 -22.80 -10.78
C PHE A 38 -5.22 -23.33 -10.59
N LEU A 39 -6.22 -22.46 -10.41
CA LEU A 39 -7.63 -22.89 -10.29
C LEU A 39 -8.38 -22.97 -11.62
N GLN A 40 -8.12 -22.04 -12.55
CA GLN A 40 -8.72 -22.02 -13.88
C GLN A 40 -8.59 -23.34 -14.68
N PRO A 41 -7.47 -24.09 -14.63
CA PRO A 41 -7.35 -25.32 -15.39
C PRO A 41 -8.06 -26.53 -14.74
N LEU A 42 -8.65 -26.40 -13.55
CA LEU A 42 -9.21 -27.54 -12.82
C LEU A 42 -10.60 -27.95 -13.30
N GLY A 43 -10.92 -29.23 -13.20
CA GLY A 43 -12.19 -29.81 -13.64
C GLY A 43 -12.20 -30.21 -15.11
N LEU A 44 -13.18 -31.03 -15.48
CA LEU A 44 -13.36 -31.54 -16.85
C LEU A 44 -13.95 -30.51 -17.82
N SER A 45 -14.59 -29.48 -17.28
CA SER A 45 -15.20 -28.38 -18.05
C SER A 45 -14.36 -27.11 -18.01
N ALA A 46 -13.09 -27.20 -17.59
CA ALA A 46 -12.16 -26.08 -17.67
C ALA A 46 -12.04 -25.63 -19.12
N SER A 47 -11.94 -24.32 -19.32
CA SER A 47 -11.74 -23.71 -20.64
C SER A 47 -10.32 -23.16 -20.72
N PRO A 48 -9.59 -23.35 -21.83
CA PRO A 48 -8.29 -22.73 -22.03
C PRO A 48 -8.41 -21.25 -22.44
N SER A 49 -9.62 -20.69 -22.59
CA SER A 49 -9.79 -19.33 -23.13
C SER A 49 -9.07 -18.26 -22.30
N TYR A 50 -9.00 -18.41 -20.97
CA TYR A 50 -8.28 -17.47 -20.09
C TYR A 50 -6.78 -17.33 -20.41
N ILE A 51 -6.21 -18.33 -21.10
CA ILE A 51 -4.82 -18.30 -21.55
C ILE A 51 -4.64 -17.20 -22.59
N VAL A 52 -5.64 -17.00 -23.46
CA VAL A 52 -5.66 -16.04 -24.58
C VAL A 52 -6.34 -14.73 -24.19
N ASP A 53 -7.45 -14.79 -23.47
CA ASP A 53 -8.27 -13.63 -23.12
C ASP A 53 -7.57 -12.68 -22.13
N LYS A 54 -6.61 -13.21 -21.36
CA LYS A 54 -5.86 -12.47 -20.33
C LYS A 54 -4.35 -12.45 -20.61
N VAL A 55 -3.95 -12.54 -21.88
CA VAL A 55 -2.52 -12.52 -22.26
C VAL A 55 -1.92 -11.17 -21.92
N THR A 56 -0.98 -11.16 -20.99
CA THR A 56 -0.12 -10.02 -20.71
C THR A 56 1.29 -10.20 -21.30
N SER A 57 1.67 -11.43 -21.68
CA SER A 57 2.91 -11.75 -22.39
C SER A 57 2.87 -13.16 -22.99
N GLU A 58 3.66 -13.40 -24.04
CA GLU A 58 3.85 -14.75 -24.63
C GLU A 58 4.40 -15.74 -23.61
N THR A 59 5.32 -15.29 -22.75
CA THR A 59 5.89 -16.11 -21.67
C THR A 59 4.79 -16.60 -20.72
N LEU A 60 3.89 -15.71 -20.29
CA LEU A 60 2.78 -16.09 -19.41
C LEU A 60 1.81 -17.03 -20.11
N ALA A 61 1.48 -16.78 -21.38
CA ALA A 61 0.60 -17.64 -22.16
C ALA A 61 1.17 -19.06 -22.30
N SER A 62 2.48 -19.18 -22.56
CA SER A 62 3.19 -20.46 -22.63
C SER A 62 3.16 -21.20 -21.28
N MET A 63 3.44 -20.50 -20.18
CA MET A 63 3.40 -21.07 -18.83
C MET A 63 2.00 -21.53 -18.43
N ARG A 64 0.96 -20.73 -18.73
CA ARG A 64 -0.45 -21.09 -18.53
C ARG A 64 -0.86 -22.30 -19.36
N SER A 65 -0.41 -22.39 -20.61
CA SER A 65 -0.65 -23.56 -21.47
C SER A 65 -0.03 -24.83 -20.88
N ALA A 66 1.19 -24.72 -20.35
CA ALA A 66 1.84 -25.84 -19.69
C ALA A 66 1.14 -26.25 -18.39
N LEU A 67 0.69 -25.29 -17.57
CA LEU A 67 -0.13 -25.56 -16.38
C LEU A 67 -1.45 -26.22 -16.74
N TYR A 68 -2.15 -25.69 -17.74
CA TYR A 68 -3.43 -26.21 -18.20
C TYR A 68 -3.31 -27.67 -18.60
N ARG A 69 -2.33 -28.01 -19.43
CA ARG A 69 -2.09 -29.40 -19.83
C ARG A 69 -1.83 -30.32 -18.63
N ASP A 70 -1.10 -29.86 -17.61
CA ASP A 70 -0.69 -30.69 -16.48
C ASP A 70 -1.79 -30.82 -15.41
N LEU A 71 -2.69 -29.83 -15.30
CA LEU A 71 -3.74 -29.75 -14.28
C LEU A 71 -5.16 -30.04 -14.80
N HIS A 72 -5.40 -29.95 -16.11
CA HIS A 72 -6.70 -30.19 -16.72
C HIS A 72 -7.33 -31.53 -16.31
N GLY A 73 -8.63 -31.51 -16.02
CA GLY A 73 -9.37 -32.69 -15.58
C GLY A 73 -9.05 -33.14 -14.16
N THR A 74 -8.25 -32.38 -13.40
CA THR A 74 -8.08 -32.61 -11.97
C THR A 74 -9.41 -32.33 -11.25
N ASN A 75 -9.84 -33.27 -10.39
CA ASN A 75 -11.06 -33.11 -9.61
C ASN A 75 -10.98 -31.89 -8.69
N LEU A 76 -12.04 -31.08 -8.70
CA LEU A 76 -12.24 -29.94 -7.82
C LEU A 76 -13.40 -30.25 -6.87
N SER A 77 -13.14 -30.23 -5.57
CA SER A 77 -14.16 -30.36 -4.53
C SER A 77 -14.40 -29.02 -3.88
N ILE A 78 -15.66 -28.65 -3.68
CA ILE A 78 -16.05 -27.34 -3.11
C ILE A 78 -16.67 -27.58 -1.73
N LEU A 79 -16.06 -27.02 -0.69
CA LEU A 79 -16.66 -26.95 0.64
C LEU A 79 -17.40 -25.63 0.80
N VAL A 80 -18.73 -25.68 0.89
CA VAL A 80 -19.55 -24.48 1.01
C VAL A 80 -19.75 -24.11 2.47
N LEU A 81 -19.16 -22.98 2.89
CA LEU A 81 -19.33 -22.43 4.23
C LEU A 81 -20.59 -21.55 4.28
N LYS A 82 -21.77 -22.19 4.48
CA LYS A 82 -23.09 -21.54 4.39
C LYS A 82 -23.29 -20.31 5.28
N ASN A 83 -22.58 -20.24 6.41
CA ASN A 83 -22.68 -19.15 7.39
C ASN A 83 -21.44 -18.24 7.40
N SER A 84 -20.58 -18.34 6.37
CA SER A 84 -19.40 -17.49 6.27
C SER A 84 -19.76 -16.12 5.72
N ASN A 85 -19.24 -15.06 6.33
CA ASN A 85 -19.23 -13.71 5.77
C ASN A 85 -17.87 -13.48 5.11
N PHE A 86 -17.88 -13.25 3.80
CA PHE A 86 -16.68 -12.88 3.07
C PHE A 86 -16.51 -11.36 3.09
N HIS A 87 -15.37 -10.90 3.57
CA HIS A 87 -15.00 -9.50 3.58
C HIS A 87 -13.81 -9.29 2.65
N HIS A 88 -14.02 -8.51 1.60
CA HIS A 88 -12.97 -8.13 0.67
C HIS A 88 -12.37 -6.79 1.10
N LEU A 89 -11.04 -6.72 1.11
CA LEU A 89 -10.27 -5.51 1.42
C LEU A 89 -9.36 -5.19 0.23
N GLY A 90 -9.96 -4.92 -0.93
CA GLY A 90 -9.22 -4.68 -2.17
C GLY A 90 -9.04 -3.21 -2.53
N THR A 91 -9.77 -2.31 -1.86
CA THR A 91 -9.58 -0.86 -2.02
C THR A 91 -9.25 -0.19 -0.69
N MET A 92 -8.66 1.00 -0.77
CA MET A 92 -8.37 1.81 0.42
C MET A 92 -9.65 2.27 1.11
N ASP A 93 -10.72 2.56 0.36
CA ASP A 93 -12.04 2.87 0.92
C ASP A 93 -12.64 1.66 1.65
N GLU A 94 -12.52 0.44 1.09
CA GLU A 94 -12.94 -0.80 1.77
C GLU A 94 -12.14 -1.05 3.06
N TYR A 95 -10.83 -0.74 3.05
CA TYR A 95 -9.98 -0.84 4.24
C TYR A 95 -10.42 0.13 5.35
N ILE A 96 -10.67 1.40 4.99
CA ILE A 96 -11.18 2.41 5.92
C ILE A 96 -12.56 2.02 6.44
N ASP A 97 -13.51 1.69 5.57
CA ASP A 97 -14.86 1.31 6.01
C ASP A 97 -14.79 0.11 6.97
N SER A 98 -14.00 -0.92 6.65
CA SER A 98 -13.88 -2.12 7.47
C SER A 98 -13.35 -1.83 8.88
N LEU A 99 -12.38 -0.93 9.03
CA LEU A 99 -11.72 -0.67 10.32
C LEU A 99 -12.30 0.53 11.10
N CYS A 100 -12.94 1.48 10.42
CA CYS A 100 -13.50 2.69 11.04
C CYS A 100 -15.04 2.70 11.07
N GLY A 101 -15.68 2.00 10.13
CA GLY A 101 -17.12 2.00 9.93
C GLY A 101 -17.88 1.14 10.93
N LYS A 102 -19.20 1.38 11.00
CA LYS A 102 -20.16 0.52 11.71
C LYS A 102 -20.69 -0.53 10.74
N ASN A 103 -19.94 -1.61 10.55
CA ASN A 103 -20.30 -2.70 9.65
C ASN A 103 -20.13 -4.07 10.30
N LYS A 104 -20.56 -5.11 9.58
CA LYS A 104 -20.47 -6.51 10.05
C LYS A 104 -19.04 -6.94 10.35
N PHE A 105 -18.03 -6.36 9.69
CA PHE A 105 -16.63 -6.66 9.99
C PHE A 105 -16.26 -6.15 11.38
N GLY A 106 -16.54 -4.88 11.68
CA GLY A 106 -16.33 -4.30 13.02
C GLY A 106 -17.18 -4.94 14.11
N GLU A 107 -18.38 -5.45 13.79
CA GLU A 107 -19.20 -6.24 14.72
C GLU A 107 -18.60 -7.62 15.01
N ALA A 108 -18.09 -8.32 13.99
CA ALA A 108 -17.52 -9.66 14.10
C ALA A 108 -16.10 -9.64 14.71
N PHE A 109 -15.36 -8.58 14.41
CA PHE A 109 -14.03 -8.30 14.93
C PHE A 109 -14.09 -6.94 15.61
N PRO A 110 -14.60 -6.87 16.85
CA PRO A 110 -14.45 -5.69 17.69
C PRO A 110 -12.98 -5.58 18.11
N LEU A 111 -12.09 -5.42 17.13
CA LEU A 111 -10.84 -4.74 17.33
C LEU A 111 -11.26 -3.42 17.95
N SER A 112 -10.87 -3.16 19.19
CA SER A 112 -11.01 -1.83 19.74
C SER A 112 -10.43 -0.88 18.69
N ARG A 113 -11.15 0.18 18.31
CA ARG A 113 -10.66 1.24 17.39
C ARG A 113 -9.21 1.61 17.71
N SER A 114 -8.83 1.44 18.96
CA SER A 114 -7.47 1.41 19.44
C SER A 114 -6.95 0.01 19.75
N SER A 115 -6.13 -0.60 18.88
CA SER A 115 -5.45 -1.87 19.20
C SER A 115 -3.98 -1.62 19.44
N PHE A 116 -3.51 -1.98 20.64
CA PHE A 116 -2.10 -1.89 21.02
C PHE A 116 -1.47 -0.49 20.81
N ILE A 117 -2.03 0.52 21.48
CA ILE A 117 -1.53 1.91 21.45
C ILE A 117 -0.76 2.27 22.72
N SER A 118 0.23 3.16 22.60
CA SER A 118 0.70 4.00 23.71
C SER A 118 0.65 5.49 23.34
N TYR A 119 0.57 6.37 24.34
CA TYR A 119 0.67 7.82 24.15
C TYR A 119 2.07 8.30 24.49
N SER A 120 2.72 9.09 23.61
CA SER A 120 4.11 9.52 23.81
C SER A 120 4.29 10.36 25.08
N VAL A 121 3.27 11.14 25.46
CA VAL A 121 3.27 11.96 26.69
C VAL A 121 2.40 11.31 27.76
N PRO A 122 2.96 10.90 28.92
CA PRO A 122 2.18 10.35 30.02
C PRO A 122 1.18 11.37 30.60
N LYS A 123 0.07 10.86 31.16
CA LYS A 123 -0.92 11.63 31.95
C LYS A 123 -1.69 12.72 31.18
N ILE A 124 -1.53 12.83 29.87
CA ILE A 124 -2.39 13.66 29.01
C ILE A 124 -3.42 12.75 28.36
N ALA A 125 -4.70 13.06 28.59
CA ALA A 125 -5.80 12.34 27.95
C ALA A 125 -5.91 12.75 26.46
N PRO A 126 -6.09 11.78 25.54
CA PRO A 126 -6.37 12.07 24.14
C PRO A 126 -7.77 12.69 24.00
N LEU A 127 -7.87 13.90 23.42
CA LEU A 127 -9.15 14.59 23.26
C LEU A 127 -9.72 14.50 21.83
N TYR A 128 -8.84 14.43 20.83
CA TYR A 128 -9.22 14.56 19.41
C TYR A 128 -8.78 13.36 18.56
N ILE A 129 -8.53 12.21 19.20
CA ILE A 129 -8.15 10.96 18.54
C ILE A 129 -9.37 10.04 18.54
N GLU A 130 -10.14 10.09 17.46
CA GLU A 130 -11.38 9.33 17.26
C GLU A 130 -11.21 8.19 16.24
N GLY A 131 -10.15 8.25 15.42
CA GLY A 131 -9.83 7.26 14.39
C GLY A 131 -9.32 5.92 14.90
N THR A 132 -9.06 5.01 13.96
CA THR A 132 -8.54 3.68 14.25
C THR A 132 -7.02 3.71 14.32
N ILE A 133 -6.44 3.28 15.43
CA ILE A 133 -5.00 3.32 15.66
C ILE A 133 -4.53 1.92 16.07
N VAL A 134 -3.54 1.39 15.36
CA VAL A 134 -3.06 0.02 15.50
C VAL A 134 -1.54 0.00 15.69
N ASN A 135 -1.04 -0.71 16.70
CA ASN A 135 0.41 -0.90 16.92
C ASN A 135 1.22 0.40 16.83
N SER A 136 0.76 1.46 17.49
CA SER A 136 1.34 2.80 17.32
C SER A 136 1.57 3.53 18.64
N ILE A 137 2.57 4.40 18.65
CA ILE A 137 2.78 5.45 19.64
C ILE A 137 2.33 6.77 19.02
N ILE A 138 1.45 7.51 19.69
CA ILE A 138 0.95 8.79 19.19
C ILE A 138 0.99 9.87 20.26
N HIS A 139 1.27 11.10 19.85
CA HIS A 139 1.18 12.24 20.73
C HIS A 139 -0.29 12.53 21.10
N PRO A 140 -0.64 12.67 22.39
CA PRO A 140 -2.05 12.74 22.83
C PRO A 140 -2.78 14.02 22.40
N LEU A 141 -2.06 15.07 22.00
CA LEU A 141 -2.64 16.29 21.41
C LEU A 141 -2.84 16.20 19.89
N SER A 142 -2.68 15.01 19.29
CA SER A 142 -2.93 14.83 17.85
C SER A 142 -4.42 14.86 17.55
N VAL A 143 -4.76 15.26 16.32
CA VAL A 143 -6.12 15.21 15.77
C VAL A 143 -6.17 14.08 14.75
N VAL A 144 -7.01 13.09 15.01
CA VAL A 144 -7.24 11.94 14.12
C VAL A 144 -8.75 11.70 14.02
N PRO A 145 -9.40 12.05 12.90
CA PRO A 145 -10.82 11.84 12.68
C PRO A 145 -11.23 10.36 12.72
N GLU A 146 -12.48 10.08 13.05
CA GLU A 146 -13.03 8.72 13.11
C GLU A 146 -12.85 7.91 11.82
N SER A 147 -12.78 8.58 10.66
CA SER A 147 -12.63 7.96 9.35
C SER A 147 -11.17 7.76 8.91
N SER A 148 -10.20 7.86 9.83
CA SER A 148 -8.79 7.74 9.51
C SER A 148 -8.11 6.63 10.31
N ILE A 149 -7.12 5.99 9.69
CA ILE A 149 -6.36 4.86 10.23
C ILE A 149 -4.90 5.28 10.43
N LEU A 150 -4.34 4.98 11.60
CA LEU A 150 -2.91 5.02 11.86
C LEU A 150 -2.40 3.62 12.21
N GLU A 151 -1.32 3.17 11.59
CA GLU A 151 -0.72 1.87 11.86
C GLU A 151 0.81 1.90 11.86
N TYR A 152 1.42 1.19 12.81
CA TYR A 152 2.89 1.08 12.92
C TYR A 152 3.62 2.43 13.02
N CYS A 153 2.98 3.42 13.64
CA CYS A 153 3.49 4.78 13.75
C CYS A 153 4.18 5.01 15.10
N ASP A 154 5.30 5.74 15.11
CA ASP A 154 5.98 6.23 16.30
C ASP A 154 6.07 7.76 16.24
N ILE A 155 5.00 8.42 16.67
CA ILE A 155 4.78 9.85 16.46
C ILE A 155 4.81 10.56 17.82
N ASN A 156 5.94 11.19 18.11
CA ASN A 156 6.19 11.85 19.39
C ASN A 156 5.88 13.36 19.37
N VAL A 157 5.33 13.89 18.28
CA VAL A 157 4.86 15.27 18.12
C VAL A 157 3.37 15.30 17.76
N ALA A 158 2.66 16.37 18.12
CA ALA A 158 1.26 16.52 17.74
C ALA A 158 1.12 16.65 16.20
N ILE A 159 0.19 15.90 15.63
CA ILE A 159 -0.14 15.94 14.19
C ILE A 159 -1.61 16.29 13.96
N ASN A 160 -1.93 16.79 12.77
CA ASN A 160 -3.30 17.02 12.33
C ASN A 160 -3.58 16.20 11.09
N VAL A 161 -4.43 15.18 11.23
CA VAL A 161 -4.78 14.25 10.15
C VAL A 161 -6.15 14.62 9.58
N GLY A 162 -6.24 14.70 8.26
CA GLY A 162 -7.51 14.82 7.54
C GLY A 162 -8.41 13.59 7.69
N ARG A 163 -9.59 13.67 7.10
CA ARG A 163 -10.55 12.56 7.02
C ARG A 163 -10.16 11.57 5.94
N ASN A 164 -10.53 10.31 6.10
CA ASN A 164 -10.32 9.25 5.11
C ASN A 164 -8.83 9.05 4.80
N CYS A 165 -7.99 9.10 5.83
CA CYS A 165 -6.54 8.96 5.67
C CYS A 165 -6.06 7.60 6.17
N ILE A 166 -5.01 7.09 5.53
CA ILE A 166 -4.29 5.89 5.97
C ILE A 166 -2.84 6.32 6.20
N ILE A 167 -2.42 6.32 7.46
CA ILE A 167 -1.09 6.78 7.87
C ILE A 167 -0.33 5.57 8.42
N SER A 168 0.69 5.13 7.69
CA SER A 168 1.34 3.85 7.97
C SER A 168 2.84 4.02 8.09
N ASN A 169 3.42 3.38 9.10
CA ASN A 169 4.88 3.25 9.27
C ASN A 169 5.63 4.58 9.45
N ILE A 170 4.96 5.60 10.00
CA ILE A 170 5.52 6.94 10.18
C ILE A 170 6.35 7.03 11.46
N GLN A 171 7.54 7.64 11.39
CA GLN A 171 8.44 7.87 12.51
C GLN A 171 8.73 9.36 12.64
N ILE A 172 8.44 9.94 13.80
CA ILE A 172 8.75 11.35 14.11
C ILE A 172 9.20 11.44 15.56
N ASP A 173 10.46 11.81 15.75
CA ASP A 173 11.04 11.95 17.08
C ASP A 173 10.76 13.34 17.68
N GLY A 174 10.50 13.37 18.98
CA GLY A 174 9.90 14.51 19.68
C GLY A 174 10.88 15.62 20.09
N PHE A 175 12.10 15.67 19.54
CA PHE A 175 13.17 16.47 20.14
C PHE A 175 13.15 17.97 19.81
N ALA A 176 12.32 18.46 18.89
CA ALA A 176 12.39 19.89 18.51
C ALA A 176 11.08 20.61 18.18
N ILE A 177 9.93 19.93 18.05
CA ILE A 177 8.74 20.57 17.45
C ILE A 177 7.48 20.25 18.26
N GLN A 178 6.82 21.30 18.79
CA GLN A 178 5.56 21.16 19.55
C GLN A 178 4.39 20.67 18.69
N ARG A 179 4.53 20.66 17.36
CA ARG A 179 3.55 20.16 16.39
C ARG A 179 4.19 20.07 15.01
N LEU A 180 3.82 19.09 14.17
CA LEU A 180 4.19 19.16 12.75
C LEU A 180 3.69 20.50 12.15
N PRO A 181 4.54 21.24 11.40
CA PRO A 181 4.14 22.51 10.79
C PRO A 181 3.04 22.34 9.72
N PHE A 182 2.85 21.11 9.25
CA PHE A 182 1.99 20.76 8.13
C PHE A 182 0.92 19.76 8.57
N GLY A 183 -0.33 20.00 8.14
CA GLY A 183 -1.42 19.03 8.30
C GLY A 183 -1.42 18.01 7.15
N ILE A 184 -1.90 16.80 7.43
CA ILE A 184 -2.10 15.79 6.39
C ILE A 184 -3.48 16.01 5.75
N PRO A 185 -3.58 16.23 4.42
CA PRO A 185 -4.87 16.50 3.76
C PRO A 185 -5.84 15.32 3.82
N ASP A 186 -7.12 15.59 3.60
CA ASP A 186 -8.16 14.54 3.46
C ASP A 186 -7.86 13.57 2.31
N ASN A 187 -8.38 12.35 2.41
CA ASN A 187 -8.29 11.29 1.39
C ASN A 187 -6.84 10.92 1.05
N THR A 188 -5.95 10.91 2.06
CA THR A 188 -4.51 10.72 1.85
C THR A 188 -4.04 9.39 2.43
N LEU A 189 -3.39 8.57 1.59
CA LEU A 189 -2.47 7.52 2.05
C LEU A 189 -1.10 8.17 2.26
N VAL A 190 -0.48 7.99 3.42
CA VAL A 190 0.94 8.28 3.66
C VAL A 190 1.60 7.02 4.20
N HIS A 191 2.71 6.60 3.58
CA HIS A 191 3.46 5.44 4.04
C HIS A 191 4.96 5.65 3.90
N THR A 192 5.72 5.38 4.96
CA THR A 192 7.19 5.38 4.89
C THR A 192 7.70 3.96 4.66
N ALA A 193 8.40 3.75 3.56
CA ALA A 193 9.14 2.51 3.30
C ALA A 193 10.62 2.67 3.70
N ILE A 194 11.17 1.61 4.29
CA ILE A 194 12.61 1.50 4.53
C ILE A 194 13.24 0.86 3.29
N LEU A 195 14.28 1.50 2.77
CA LEU A 195 15.10 1.02 1.67
C LEU A 195 16.46 0.61 2.22
N LYS A 196 17.23 -0.16 1.44
CA LYS A 196 18.62 -0.51 1.81
C LYS A 196 19.51 0.72 2.02
N ASP A 197 19.26 1.77 1.23
CA ASP A 197 20.11 2.97 1.18
C ASP A 197 19.39 4.22 1.73
N GLY A 198 18.33 4.05 2.55
CA GLY A 198 17.63 5.19 3.17
C GLY A 198 16.13 4.97 3.36
N PHE A 199 15.39 6.07 3.42
CA PHE A 199 13.95 6.08 3.67
C PHE A 199 13.22 6.84 2.57
N VAL A 200 12.00 6.44 2.28
CA VAL A 200 11.11 7.15 1.35
C VAL A 200 9.71 7.17 1.91
N THR A 201 9.07 8.34 1.88
CA THR A 201 7.65 8.45 2.22
C THR A 201 6.86 8.69 0.94
N ILE A 202 5.88 7.83 0.68
CA ILE A 202 4.92 8.01 -0.41
C ILE A 202 3.67 8.68 0.11
N ALA A 203 3.02 9.45 -0.76
CA ALA A 203 1.68 9.94 -0.50
C ALA A 203 0.82 9.91 -1.77
N PHE A 204 -0.40 9.41 -1.64
CA PHE A 204 -1.35 9.33 -2.74
C PHE A 204 -2.76 9.69 -2.27
N ASN A 205 -3.57 10.23 -3.17
CA ASN A 205 -5.00 10.32 -2.93
C ASN A 205 -5.61 8.91 -3.02
N ILE A 206 -6.31 8.48 -1.98
CA ILE A 206 -6.86 7.10 -1.90
C ILE A 206 -7.91 6.79 -2.97
N ARG A 207 -8.48 7.83 -3.61
CA ARG A 207 -9.50 7.72 -4.67
C ARG A 207 -8.91 7.75 -6.07
N GLU A 208 -7.61 7.98 -6.22
CA GLU A 208 -6.94 8.00 -7.52
C GLU A 208 -6.46 6.60 -7.90
N ASN A 209 -6.72 6.20 -9.16
CA ASN A 209 -6.17 4.96 -9.69
C ASN A 209 -4.71 5.19 -10.12
N ILE A 210 -3.78 4.88 -9.22
CA ILE A 210 -2.35 5.08 -9.46
C ILE A 210 -1.79 4.23 -10.61
N LYS A 211 -2.46 3.14 -10.98
CA LYS A 211 -2.07 2.26 -12.09
C LYS A 211 -2.79 2.59 -13.40
N LYS A 212 -3.57 3.67 -13.44
CA LYS A 212 -4.23 4.09 -14.68
C LYS A 212 -3.17 4.46 -15.71
N GLU A 213 -3.16 3.71 -16.80
CA GLU A 213 -2.17 3.85 -17.87
C GLU A 213 -2.51 5.01 -18.81
N HIS A 214 -1.47 5.74 -19.19
CA HIS A 214 -1.48 6.80 -20.17
C HIS A 214 -0.33 6.55 -21.16
N LYS A 215 -0.52 6.95 -22.42
CA LYS A 215 0.61 7.00 -23.36
C LYS A 215 1.65 7.98 -22.84
N GLN A 216 2.93 7.68 -23.02
CA GLN A 216 4.05 8.51 -22.52
C GLN A 216 3.94 9.99 -22.95
N LYS A 217 3.50 10.26 -24.19
CA LYS A 217 3.21 11.63 -24.68
C LYS A 217 2.13 12.40 -23.91
N HIS A 218 1.33 11.71 -23.10
CA HIS A 218 0.26 12.23 -22.26
C HIS A 218 0.54 12.02 -20.77
N ALA A 219 1.78 11.66 -20.39
CA ALA A 219 2.15 11.37 -19.01
C ALA A 219 1.77 12.50 -18.04
N LEU A 220 1.99 13.76 -18.44
CA LEU A 220 1.69 14.93 -17.62
C LEU A 220 0.18 15.29 -17.53
N GLU A 221 -0.69 14.58 -18.27
CA GLU A 221 -2.14 14.68 -18.10
C GLU A 221 -2.66 13.79 -16.96
N THR A 222 -1.78 12.96 -16.36
CA THR A 222 -2.09 12.14 -15.18
C THR A 222 -2.45 13.04 -14.00
N MET A 223 -3.41 12.60 -13.19
CA MET A 223 -3.87 13.31 -12.00
C MET A 223 -3.05 12.88 -10.78
N PHE A 224 -2.70 13.85 -9.94
CA PHE A 224 -2.10 13.65 -8.64
C PHE A 224 -2.72 14.67 -7.67
N PHE A 225 -3.39 14.17 -6.63
CA PHE A 225 -4.16 15.01 -5.69
C PHE A 225 -5.15 15.96 -6.39
N GLY A 226 -5.86 15.45 -7.40
CA GLY A 226 -6.86 16.23 -8.12
C GLY A 226 -6.28 17.33 -9.03
N LYS A 227 -4.96 17.38 -9.24
CA LYS A 227 -4.29 18.28 -10.18
C LYS A 227 -3.62 17.48 -11.29
N LYS A 228 -3.67 17.99 -12.51
CA LYS A 228 -2.86 17.43 -13.61
C LYS A 228 -1.39 17.68 -13.31
N MET A 229 -0.54 16.70 -13.54
CA MET A 229 0.90 16.80 -13.31
C MET A 229 1.54 18.01 -14.01
N LYS A 230 1.09 18.37 -15.23
CA LYS A 230 1.56 19.57 -15.95
C LYS A 230 1.35 20.91 -15.23
N VAL A 231 0.51 20.96 -14.19
CA VAL A 231 0.26 22.19 -13.41
C VAL A 231 1.42 22.47 -12.45
N PHE A 232 2.04 21.43 -11.89
CA PHE A 232 3.06 21.54 -10.85
C PHE A 232 4.39 20.84 -11.24
N LEU A 233 4.48 20.28 -12.44
CA LEU A 233 5.73 19.76 -13.00
C LEU A 233 5.99 20.44 -14.32
N MET A 234 7.17 21.03 -14.45
CA MET A 234 7.74 21.31 -15.76
C MET A 234 8.06 20.00 -16.46
N HIS A 235 8.04 20.00 -17.80
CA HIS A 235 8.41 18.83 -18.56
C HIS A 235 9.87 18.47 -18.25
N ASP A 236 10.05 17.36 -17.54
CA ASP A 236 11.34 16.82 -17.13
C ASP A 236 11.29 15.31 -17.39
N ASP A 237 12.19 14.82 -18.24
CA ASP A 237 12.33 13.42 -18.62
C ASP A 237 12.70 12.53 -17.42
N LEU A 238 12.99 13.10 -16.25
CA LEU A 238 13.34 12.37 -15.04
C LEU A 238 12.13 11.84 -14.24
N VAL A 239 10.89 12.24 -14.58
CA VAL A 239 9.68 11.77 -13.88
C VAL A 239 9.33 10.34 -14.26
N PHE A 240 9.50 9.98 -15.53
CA PHE A 240 9.18 8.66 -16.07
C PHE A 240 10.39 8.13 -16.83
N ASP A 241 10.70 6.85 -16.70
CA ASP A 241 11.78 6.25 -17.47
C ASP A 241 11.46 6.27 -18.98
N ALA A 242 12.49 6.50 -19.80
CA ALA A 242 12.35 6.72 -21.24
C ALA A 242 11.74 5.51 -21.97
N ASP A 243 11.98 4.30 -21.46
CA ASP A 243 11.48 3.03 -21.98
C ASP A 243 10.11 2.62 -21.42
N CYS A 244 9.51 3.44 -20.56
CA CYS A 244 8.18 3.19 -20.00
C CYS A 244 7.08 3.75 -20.95
N ASP A 245 6.48 2.91 -21.79
CA ASP A 245 5.17 3.17 -22.45
C ASP A 245 4.33 1.88 -22.41
N PRO A 246 3.13 1.88 -21.80
CA PRO A 246 2.46 3.01 -21.14
C PRO A 246 3.11 3.42 -19.80
N VAL A 247 2.75 4.62 -19.33
CA VAL A 247 3.12 5.14 -18.00
C VAL A 247 1.90 5.27 -17.11
N SER A 248 2.11 5.20 -15.80
CA SER A 248 1.09 5.50 -14.80
C SER A 248 1.70 6.21 -13.60
N LEU A 249 0.88 6.74 -12.70
CA LEU A 249 1.37 7.38 -11.46
C LEU A 249 2.21 6.42 -10.60
N TRP A 250 1.98 5.12 -10.73
CA TRP A 250 2.79 4.04 -10.15
C TRP A 250 4.27 4.09 -10.58
N ASP A 251 4.52 4.54 -11.80
CA ASP A 251 5.85 4.62 -12.42
C ASP A 251 6.48 6.01 -12.27
N ALA A 252 5.73 6.99 -11.75
CA ALA A 252 6.19 8.36 -11.59
C ALA A 252 7.18 8.49 -10.42
N LYS A 253 8.40 8.97 -10.70
CA LYS A 253 9.47 9.19 -9.71
C LYS A 253 9.23 10.48 -8.90
N LEU A 254 8.26 10.42 -7.99
CA LEU A 254 7.76 11.59 -7.24
C LEU A 254 8.23 11.67 -5.80
N PHE A 255 8.97 10.68 -5.28
CA PHE A 255 9.33 10.65 -3.87
C PHE A 255 10.85 10.62 -3.66
N PRO A 256 11.43 11.53 -2.87
CA PRO A 256 12.86 11.59 -2.63
C PRO A 256 13.30 10.53 -1.61
N VAL A 257 14.41 9.86 -1.91
CA VAL A 257 15.12 9.01 -0.94
C VAL A 257 15.90 9.91 0.02
N CYS A 258 15.65 9.75 1.32
CA CYS A 258 16.21 10.58 2.37
C CYS A 258 17.00 9.74 3.37
N SER A 259 17.81 10.44 4.17
CA SER A 259 18.69 9.81 5.17
C SER A 259 17.92 9.32 6.41
N SER A 260 16.75 9.91 6.69
CA SER A 260 15.87 9.54 7.79
C SER A 260 14.41 9.48 7.37
N ALA A 261 13.61 8.71 8.13
CA ALA A 261 12.17 8.62 7.94
C ALA A 261 11.49 10.00 8.09
N GLU A 262 11.85 10.77 9.11
CA GLU A 262 11.30 12.10 9.36
C GLU A 262 11.58 13.08 8.21
N GLU A 263 12.81 13.09 7.67
CA GLU A 263 13.17 13.92 6.51
C GLU A 263 12.33 13.54 5.29
N SER A 264 12.16 12.23 5.04
CA SER A 264 11.35 11.74 3.92
C SER A 264 9.88 12.15 4.06
N LEU A 265 9.31 12.07 5.26
CA LEU A 265 7.94 12.49 5.54
C LEU A 265 7.78 13.98 5.28
N LYS A 266 8.67 14.80 5.85
CA LYS A 266 8.62 16.25 5.73
C LYS A 266 8.62 16.68 4.26
N LYS A 267 9.57 16.19 3.45
CA LYS A 267 9.65 16.53 2.02
C LYS A 267 8.40 16.10 1.26
N THR A 268 7.85 14.92 1.55
CA THR A 268 6.63 14.44 0.89
C THR A 268 5.41 15.26 1.29
N LEU A 269 5.27 15.66 2.55
CA LEU A 269 4.17 16.51 3.01
C LEU A 269 4.26 17.92 2.42
N GLU A 270 5.45 18.53 2.40
CA GLU A 270 5.70 19.82 1.74
C GLU A 270 5.29 19.73 0.25
N PHE A 271 5.69 18.66 -0.43
CA PHE A 271 5.33 18.45 -1.83
C PHE A 271 3.81 18.37 -2.06
N ILE A 272 3.07 17.52 -1.33
CA ILE A 272 1.62 17.37 -1.56
C ILE A 272 0.84 18.62 -1.16
N LEU A 273 1.30 19.38 -0.16
CA LEU A 273 0.68 20.66 0.21
C LEU A 273 0.89 21.70 -0.89
N CYS A 274 2.10 21.81 -1.42
CA CYS A 274 2.37 22.66 -2.58
C CYS A 274 1.48 22.28 -3.78
N VAL A 275 1.28 20.99 -4.05
CA VAL A 275 0.39 20.54 -5.13
C VAL A 275 -1.06 20.95 -4.88
N ASN A 276 -1.57 20.78 -3.65
CA ASN A 276 -2.94 21.15 -3.30
C ASN A 276 -3.18 22.67 -3.41
N GLU A 277 -2.20 23.47 -3.00
CA GLU A 277 -2.25 24.94 -3.06
C GLU A 277 -1.97 25.49 -4.46
N CYS A 278 -1.36 24.70 -5.35
CA CYS A 278 -1.00 25.13 -6.70
C CYS A 278 -2.25 25.54 -7.50
N SER A 279 -2.30 26.83 -7.84
CA SER A 279 -3.28 27.40 -8.76
C SER A 279 -2.81 27.19 -10.21
N SER A 280 -3.73 27.07 -11.16
CA SER A 280 -3.37 26.92 -12.59
C SER A 280 -2.61 28.13 -13.18
N SER A 281 -2.51 29.25 -12.43
CA SER A 281 -1.77 30.45 -12.80
C SER A 281 -0.35 30.53 -12.22
N ASP A 282 0.01 29.68 -11.25
CA ASP A 282 1.29 29.76 -10.52
C ASP A 282 2.16 28.53 -10.81
N LEU A 283 2.85 28.56 -11.95
CA LEU A 283 3.68 27.47 -12.47
C LEU A 283 5.06 27.38 -11.77
N ASN A 284 5.12 27.60 -10.45
CA ASN A 284 6.39 27.84 -9.76
C ASN A 284 6.85 26.71 -8.83
N TYR A 285 6.13 25.58 -8.71
CA TYR A 285 6.70 24.41 -8.04
C TYR A 285 7.57 23.63 -9.02
N THR A 286 8.82 24.07 -9.20
CA THR A 286 9.81 23.19 -9.79
C THR A 286 10.12 22.13 -8.74
N LEU A 287 9.86 20.86 -9.04
CA LEU A 287 10.36 19.75 -8.24
C LEU A 287 11.90 19.86 -8.26
N HIS A 288 12.49 20.51 -7.26
CA HIS A 288 13.93 20.72 -7.19
C HIS A 288 14.59 19.37 -6.90
N ARG A 289 14.83 18.59 -7.97
CA ARG A 289 15.35 17.23 -7.86
C ARG A 289 16.74 17.20 -7.25
N GLY A 290 17.50 18.29 -7.37
CA GLY A 290 18.80 18.46 -6.75
C GLY A 290 19.73 17.28 -7.07
N LYS A 291 20.53 16.86 -6.08
CA LYS A 291 21.33 15.63 -6.15
C LYS A 291 20.66 14.43 -5.47
N VAL A 292 19.38 14.56 -5.11
CA VAL A 292 18.66 13.53 -4.36
C VAL A 292 18.08 12.53 -5.35
N LYS A 293 18.11 11.24 -4.99
CA LYS A 293 17.49 10.18 -5.80
C LYS A 293 15.98 10.25 -5.62
N TRP A 294 15.21 10.34 -6.71
CA TRP A 294 13.75 10.28 -6.71
C TRP A 294 13.30 8.95 -7.28
N ILE A 295 12.31 8.34 -6.63
CA ILE A 295 11.85 7.00 -6.97
C ILE A 295 10.33 6.92 -7.05
N SER A 296 9.85 5.95 -7.80
CA SER A 296 8.44 5.64 -8.03
C SER A 296 7.94 4.55 -7.07
N MET A 297 6.62 4.29 -7.07
CA MET A 297 6.08 3.15 -6.31
C MET A 297 6.62 1.82 -6.83
N ARG A 298 6.81 1.69 -8.15
CA ARG A 298 7.47 0.53 -8.77
C ARG A 298 8.89 0.33 -8.21
N ASP A 299 9.68 1.39 -8.16
CA ASP A 299 11.06 1.35 -7.65
C ASP A 299 11.11 0.87 -6.19
N ILE A 300 10.18 1.37 -5.37
CA ILE A 300 10.09 1.03 -3.95
C ILE A 300 9.84 -0.47 -3.76
N LEU A 301 8.95 -1.07 -4.55
CA LEU A 301 8.70 -2.52 -4.44
C LEU A 301 9.94 -3.37 -4.73
N MET A 302 10.83 -2.89 -5.59
CA MET A 302 12.07 -3.58 -5.96
C MET A 302 13.19 -3.34 -4.95
N GLN A 303 13.18 -2.19 -4.27
CA GLN A 303 14.31 -1.71 -3.45
C GLN A 303 14.05 -1.77 -1.94
N LYS A 304 12.80 -1.97 -1.51
CA LYS A 304 12.44 -1.99 -0.09
C LYS A 304 13.20 -3.06 0.69
N ASP A 305 13.64 -2.69 1.88
CA ASP A 305 14.20 -3.61 2.85
C ASP A 305 13.08 -4.16 3.74
N THR A 306 12.52 -5.30 3.32
CA THR A 306 11.41 -5.93 4.03
C THR A 306 11.82 -6.44 5.41
N GLU A 307 13.07 -6.86 5.58
CA GLU A 307 13.57 -7.33 6.88
C GLU A 307 13.71 -6.17 7.86
N ALA A 308 14.28 -5.04 7.41
CA ALA A 308 14.35 -3.83 8.22
C ALA A 308 12.95 -3.31 8.61
N MET A 309 11.98 -3.33 7.69
CA MET A 309 10.60 -2.94 7.98
C MET A 309 9.96 -3.83 9.06
N ILE A 310 10.11 -5.16 8.96
CA ILE A 310 9.61 -6.10 9.98
C ILE A 310 10.30 -5.90 11.32
N ASN A 311 11.63 -5.68 11.31
CA ASN A 311 12.39 -5.44 12.53
C ASN A 311 11.97 -4.16 13.22
N TYR A 312 11.71 -3.08 12.47
CA TYR A 312 11.12 -1.86 13.01
C TYR A 312 9.76 -2.12 13.68
N GLN A 313 8.85 -2.83 13.01
CA GLN A 313 7.53 -3.13 13.56
C GLN A 313 7.62 -3.94 14.86
N LYS A 314 8.54 -4.91 14.94
CA LYS A 314 8.82 -5.67 16.18
C LYS A 314 9.37 -4.76 17.28
N GLN A 315 10.31 -3.87 16.96
CA GLN A 315 10.88 -2.93 17.93
C GLN A 315 9.83 -1.97 18.46
N LEU A 316 8.97 -1.44 17.59
CA LEU A 316 7.84 -0.59 17.98
C LEU A 316 6.88 -1.36 18.89
N TYR A 317 6.59 -2.62 18.57
CA TYR A 317 5.75 -3.46 19.40
C TYR A 317 6.30 -3.61 20.84
N GLU A 318 7.59 -3.95 20.98
CA GLU A 318 8.25 -4.04 22.28
C GLU A 318 8.30 -2.68 23.00
N LYS A 319 8.52 -1.58 22.28
CA LYS A 319 8.49 -0.22 22.83
C LYS A 319 7.12 0.11 23.44
N ILE A 320 6.03 -0.20 22.75
CA ILE A 320 4.66 -0.01 23.25
C ILE A 320 4.40 -0.90 24.46
N LYS A 321 4.82 -2.18 24.42
CA LYS A 321 4.66 -3.12 25.53
C LYS A 321 5.32 -2.58 26.81
N HIS A 322 6.59 -2.17 26.72
CA HIS A 322 7.31 -1.57 27.84
C HIS A 322 6.60 -0.31 28.35
N GLN A 323 6.18 0.61 27.48
CA GLN A 323 5.49 1.83 27.93
C GLN A 323 4.16 1.56 28.67
N LYS A 324 3.49 0.44 28.38
CA LYS A 324 2.28 0.02 29.12
C LYS A 324 2.62 -0.57 30.49
N GLU A 325 3.63 -1.42 30.58
CA GLU A 325 4.05 -2.07 31.83
C GLU A 325 4.52 -1.04 32.88
N TYR A 326 5.19 0.03 32.48
CA TYR A 326 5.62 1.10 33.40
C TYR A 326 4.50 2.07 33.82
N ARG A 327 3.29 1.94 33.25
CA ARG A 327 2.13 2.81 33.52
C ARG A 327 1.01 2.14 34.33
N SER A 328 1.07 0.82 34.50
CA SER A 328 0.18 0.01 35.37
C SER A 328 0.75 -0.09 36.78
#